data_AF-A0A356SZR5-F1
#
_entry.id   AF-A0A356SZR5-F1
#
_cell.length_a   1.000
_cell.length_b   1.000
_cell.length_c   1.000
_cell.angle_alpha   90.00
_cell.angle_beta   90.00
_cell.angle_gamma   90.00
#
_symmetry.space_group_name_H-M   'P 1'
#
loop_
_entity.id
_entity.type
_entity.pdbx_description
1 polymer ?
#
loop_
_entity_poly.entity_id
_entity_poly.type
_entity_poly.pdbx_seq_one_letter_code
_entity_poly.pdbx_strand_id
1 'polypeptide(L)'
;MLHVAAVGGVFAAGFFVSHHLAGHDAHSAHAGHHTDGHHDHTAPEVLRPLMQQMLVDTVQLQGAIAEGDLPRAATHADAIAGACEDSGSEHGALPERLGPSFLEHDRALHGSASRLGEALRAGRRDDARALSREMVSACQSCHGQEPAAEGVDLRVLTSFADTLAAPAEGAP
;
A
#
# COMPACT_ATOMS: atom_id res chain seq x y z
N MET A 1 -6.28 -36.01 53.05
CA MET A 1 -4.81 -35.86 52.87
C MET A 1 -4.39 -36.69 51.67
N LEU A 2 -4.15 -36.04 50.51
CA LEU A 2 -3.54 -36.56 49.27
C LEU A 2 -3.35 -35.31 48.37
N HIS A 3 -2.14 -34.73 48.25
CA HIS A 3 -1.08 -34.96 47.26
C HIS A 3 -1.24 -34.21 45.92
N VAL A 4 -0.19 -33.45 45.57
CA VAL A 4 0.39 -33.21 44.21
C VAL A 4 -0.31 -32.13 43.37
N ALA A 5 0.34 -31.24 42.62
CA ALA A 5 1.71 -30.73 42.53
C ALA A 5 1.68 -29.49 41.60
N ALA A 6 2.73 -28.68 41.69
CA ALA A 6 2.98 -27.49 40.87
C ALA A 6 3.26 -27.81 39.39
N VAL A 7 2.83 -26.93 38.48
CA VAL A 7 3.42 -26.61 37.17
C VAL A 7 2.93 -25.17 36.85
N GLY A 8 3.74 -24.11 36.67
CA GLY A 8 5.03 -24.00 36.02
C GLY A 8 4.83 -23.48 34.58
N GLY A 9 4.93 -22.17 34.34
CA GLY A 9 4.76 -21.63 32.98
C GLY A 9 5.06 -20.14 32.86
N VAL A 10 6.34 -19.78 32.91
CA VAL A 10 6.85 -18.48 32.44
C VAL A 10 7.05 -18.59 30.94
N PHE A 11 6.28 -17.83 30.14
CA PHE A 11 6.54 -17.70 28.70
C PHE A 11 7.58 -16.61 28.46
N ALA A 12 8.80 -17.04 28.17
CA ALA A 12 9.87 -16.18 27.68
C ALA A 12 9.63 -15.87 26.19
N ALA A 13 9.77 -14.59 25.85
CA ALA A 13 9.76 -14.07 24.50
C ALA A 13 10.90 -14.66 23.66
N GLY A 14 10.57 -15.25 22.51
CA GLY A 14 11.51 -15.66 21.48
C GLY A 14 11.51 -14.67 20.33
N PHE A 15 12.61 -13.93 20.19
CA PHE A 15 12.97 -13.17 18.98
C PHE A 15 13.16 -14.14 17.81
N PHE A 16 12.49 -13.88 16.68
CA PHE A 16 12.85 -14.48 15.39
C PHE A 16 13.62 -13.45 14.55
N VAL A 17 14.92 -13.68 14.36
CA VAL A 17 15.72 -13.05 13.30
C VAL A 17 15.80 -14.05 12.16
N SER A 18 15.07 -13.77 11.07
CA SER A 18 15.21 -14.51 9.83
C SER A 18 16.33 -13.89 8.99
N HIS A 19 17.44 -14.62 8.84
CA HIS A 19 18.42 -14.38 7.79
C HIS A 19 17.89 -14.91 6.46
N HIS A 20 17.72 -14.06 5.46
CA HIS A 20 17.57 -14.51 4.07
C HIS A 20 18.51 -13.76 3.11
N LEU A 21 19.47 -14.56 2.63
CA LEU A 21 19.95 -14.68 1.25
C LEU A 21 20.74 -13.54 0.60
N ALA A 22 22.05 -13.79 0.56
CA ALA A 22 22.97 -13.28 -0.44
C ALA A 22 22.69 -13.86 -1.83
N GLY A 23 22.93 -13.04 -2.85
CA GLY A 23 23.51 -13.49 -4.12
C GLY A 23 22.58 -13.39 -5.33
N HIS A 24 22.68 -12.29 -6.09
CA HIS A 24 22.47 -12.30 -7.53
C HIS A 24 23.47 -11.33 -8.18
N ASP A 25 24.59 -11.89 -8.64
CA ASP A 25 25.51 -11.26 -9.58
C ASP A 25 25.23 -11.76 -11.00
N ALA A 26 25.49 -10.86 -11.96
CA ALA A 26 25.61 -11.01 -13.42
C ALA A 26 24.32 -10.97 -14.27
N HIS A 27 24.21 -9.92 -15.11
CA HIS A 27 24.17 -10.08 -16.57
C HIS A 27 24.61 -8.82 -17.33
N SER A 28 25.75 -8.97 -18.01
CA SER A 28 26.14 -8.54 -19.36
C SER A 28 25.81 -7.15 -19.91
N ALA A 29 26.89 -6.46 -20.30
CA ALA A 29 26.93 -5.33 -21.22
C ALA A 29 26.32 -5.64 -22.60
N HIS A 30 25.62 -4.65 -23.16
CA HIS A 30 25.56 -4.43 -24.61
C HIS A 30 25.67 -2.93 -24.92
N ALA A 31 26.68 -2.59 -25.71
CA ALA A 31 26.82 -1.30 -26.37
C ALA A 31 25.94 -1.27 -27.63
N GLY A 32 25.22 -0.16 -27.84
CA GLY A 32 24.43 0.11 -29.04
C GLY A 32 24.02 1.58 -29.12
N HIS A 33 24.32 2.21 -30.26
CA HIS A 33 24.28 3.65 -30.57
C HIS A 33 22.87 4.30 -30.64
N HIS A 34 22.85 5.60 -30.30
CA HIS A 34 22.09 6.75 -30.85
C HIS A 34 20.57 6.64 -31.05
N THR A 35 19.79 7.30 -30.17
CA THR A 35 19.19 8.65 -30.33
C THR A 35 18.08 8.72 -31.37
N ASP A 36 16.86 8.43 -30.92
CA ASP A 36 15.66 9.12 -31.39
C ASP A 36 14.95 9.69 -30.17
N GLY A 37 14.78 11.01 -30.16
CA GLY A 37 14.18 11.78 -29.08
C GLY A 37 12.70 11.48 -28.94
N HIS A 38 12.39 10.45 -28.17
CA HIS A 38 11.11 10.30 -27.51
C HIS A 38 11.40 10.48 -26.02
N HIS A 39 11.01 11.63 -25.46
CA HIS A 39 10.99 11.76 -24.01
C HIS A 39 10.02 10.70 -23.52
N ASP A 40 10.56 9.64 -22.92
CA ASP A 40 9.81 8.55 -22.32
C ASP A 40 8.97 9.15 -21.19
N HIS A 41 7.66 9.24 -21.44
CA HIS A 41 6.67 9.73 -20.49
C HIS A 41 6.19 8.61 -19.57
N THR A 42 6.95 7.55 -19.33
CA THR A 42 6.64 6.63 -18.25
C THR A 42 6.90 7.31 -16.90
N ALA A 43 6.09 7.02 -15.87
CA ALA A 43 6.39 7.40 -14.50
C ALA A 43 7.89 7.23 -14.24
N PRO A 44 8.59 8.28 -13.75
CA PRO A 44 10.05 8.25 -13.67
C PRO A 44 10.44 6.94 -13.00
N GLU A 45 11.39 6.20 -13.57
CA GLU A 45 11.67 4.80 -13.19
C GLU A 45 11.75 4.55 -11.68
N VAL A 46 12.14 5.60 -10.96
CA VAL A 46 12.17 5.75 -9.50
C VAL A 46 10.84 5.42 -8.80
N LEU A 47 9.69 5.72 -9.40
CA LEU A 47 8.36 5.51 -8.82
C LEU A 47 7.79 4.13 -9.12
N ARG A 48 8.29 3.46 -10.15
CA ARG A 48 7.76 2.17 -10.59
C ARG A 48 7.71 1.12 -9.46
N PRO A 49 8.78 0.88 -8.67
CA PRO A 49 8.72 -0.09 -7.57
C PRO A 49 7.75 0.35 -6.46
N LEU A 50 7.70 1.65 -6.15
CA LEU A 50 6.78 2.21 -5.15
C LEU A 50 5.32 2.00 -5.55
N MET A 51 4.97 2.33 -6.79
CA MET A 51 3.60 2.16 -7.31
C MET A 51 3.20 0.69 -7.41
N GLN A 52 4.14 -0.21 -7.74
CA GLN A 52 3.89 -1.66 -7.72
C GLN A 52 3.58 -2.15 -6.31
N GLN A 53 4.35 -1.73 -5.30
CA GLN A 53 4.10 -2.09 -3.92
C GLN A 53 2.77 -1.53 -3.42
N MET A 54 2.47 -0.25 -3.71
CA MET A 54 1.17 0.35 -3.38
C MET A 54 -0.01 -0.38 -3.99
N LEU A 55 0.11 -0.88 -5.23
CA LEU A 55 -0.93 -1.69 -5.85
C LEU A 55 -1.12 -3.01 -5.08
N VAL A 56 -0.03 -3.70 -4.72
CA VAL A 56 -0.08 -4.93 -3.92
C VAL A 56 -0.78 -4.68 -2.59
N ASP A 57 -0.39 -3.64 -1.86
CA ASP A 57 -0.99 -3.31 -0.56
C ASP A 57 -2.46 -2.92 -0.70
N THR A 58 -2.83 -2.21 -1.77
CA THR A 58 -4.23 -1.88 -2.05
C THR A 58 -5.07 -3.12 -2.30
N VAL A 59 -4.56 -4.09 -3.07
CA VAL A 59 -5.24 -5.37 -3.32
C VAL A 59 -5.34 -6.21 -2.04
N GLN A 60 -4.29 -6.25 -1.22
CA GLN A 60 -4.29 -6.99 0.04
C GLN A 60 -5.23 -6.36 1.09
N LEU A 61 -5.27 -5.04 1.17
CA LEU A 61 -6.24 -4.28 1.96
C LEU A 61 -7.68 -4.67 1.56
N GLN A 62 -7.97 -4.72 0.26
CA GLN A 62 -9.28 -5.11 -0.26
C GLN A 62 -9.63 -6.55 0.08
N GLY A 63 -8.68 -7.48 -0.09
CA GLY A 63 -8.86 -8.89 0.27
C GLY A 63 -9.19 -9.05 1.76
N ALA A 64 -8.41 -8.42 2.64
CA ALA A 64 -8.63 -8.47 4.08
C ALA A 64 -9.97 -7.86 4.50
N ILE A 65 -10.39 -6.76 3.86
CA ILE A 65 -11.72 -6.17 4.06
C ILE A 65 -12.83 -7.15 3.67
N ALA A 66 -12.71 -7.80 2.51
CA ALA A 66 -13.71 -8.76 2.01
C ALA A 66 -13.80 -10.01 2.90
N GLU A 67 -12.68 -10.44 3.49
CA GLU A 67 -12.59 -11.53 4.46
C GLU A 67 -13.08 -11.13 5.86
N GLY A 68 -13.32 -9.84 6.12
CA GLY A 68 -13.69 -9.31 7.43
C GLY A 68 -12.52 -9.24 8.42
N ASP A 69 -11.28 -9.46 7.98
CA ASP A 69 -10.06 -9.35 8.76
C ASP A 69 -9.60 -7.89 8.86
N LEU A 70 -10.30 -7.14 9.72
CA LEU A 70 -10.03 -5.70 9.92
C LEU A 70 -8.61 -5.43 10.47
N PRO A 71 -8.01 -6.25 11.35
CA PRO A 71 -6.62 -6.10 11.74
C PRO A 71 -5.64 -6.20 10.56
N ARG A 72 -5.78 -7.21 9.69
CA ARG A 72 -4.93 -7.34 8.50
C ARG A 72 -5.17 -6.20 7.51
N ALA A 73 -6.43 -5.79 7.34
CA ALA A 73 -6.76 -4.63 6.52
C ALA A 73 -6.04 -3.37 7.03
N ALA A 74 -6.05 -3.12 8.34
CA ALA A 74 -5.36 -1.98 8.92
C ALA A 74 -3.85 -1.99 8.65
N THR A 75 -3.19 -3.15 8.72
CA THR A 75 -1.77 -3.28 8.38
C THR A 75 -1.47 -2.82 6.95
N HIS A 76 -2.30 -3.20 5.98
CA HIS A 76 -2.11 -2.77 4.60
C HIS A 76 -2.44 -1.28 4.39
N ALA A 77 -3.41 -0.73 5.10
CA ALA A 77 -3.68 0.70 5.09
C ALA A 77 -2.51 1.51 5.66
N ASP A 78 -1.90 1.05 6.76
CA ASP A 78 -0.73 1.67 7.36
C ASP A 78 0.51 1.57 6.44
N ALA A 79 0.67 0.45 5.69
CA ALA A 79 1.72 0.32 4.68
C ALA A 79 1.58 1.33 3.53
N ILE A 80 0.36 1.56 3.04
CA ILE A 80 0.08 2.61 2.04
C ILE A 80 0.38 4.00 2.62
N ALA A 81 -0.01 4.24 3.87
CA ALA A 81 0.25 5.52 4.54
C ALA A 81 1.76 5.81 4.68
N GLY A 82 2.60 4.79 4.87
CA GLY A 82 4.05 4.91 5.04
C GLY A 82 4.89 4.72 3.77
N ALA A 83 4.29 4.40 2.62
CA ALA A 83 5.01 3.94 1.43
C ALA A 83 6.16 4.87 0.97
N CYS A 84 6.04 6.17 1.23
CA CYS A 84 7.00 7.18 0.82
C CYS A 84 8.13 7.41 1.83
N GLU A 85 7.93 7.08 3.11
CA GLU A 85 8.96 7.20 4.16
C GLU A 85 10.14 6.24 3.91
N ASP A 86 9.87 5.08 3.31
CA ASP A 86 10.87 4.05 2.98
C ASP A 86 11.62 4.32 1.67
N SER A 87 11.16 5.29 0.85
CA SER A 87 11.67 5.52 -0.52
C SER A 87 12.91 6.41 -0.63
N GLY A 88 13.46 6.88 0.50
CA GLY A 88 14.74 7.60 0.56
C GLY A 88 14.71 9.01 -0.07
N SER A 89 15.90 9.58 -0.30
CA SER A 89 16.09 10.99 -0.73
C SER A 89 15.47 11.35 -2.08
N GLU A 90 15.05 10.37 -2.88
CA GLU A 90 14.48 10.61 -4.20
C GLU A 90 13.02 11.06 -4.14
N HIS A 91 12.31 10.79 -3.04
CA HIS A 91 10.94 11.25 -2.83
C HIS A 91 10.84 12.79 -2.83
N GLY A 92 11.86 13.46 -2.28
CA GLY A 92 11.93 14.92 -2.23
C GLY A 92 12.06 15.59 -3.61
N ALA A 93 12.50 14.86 -4.64
CA ALA A 93 12.64 15.36 -6.00
C ALA A 93 11.41 15.11 -6.89
N LEU A 94 10.42 14.35 -6.40
CA LEU A 94 9.20 14.03 -7.15
C LEU A 94 8.35 15.26 -7.51
N PRO A 95 8.20 16.29 -6.65
CA PRO A 95 7.41 17.48 -7.00
C PRO A 95 8.01 18.24 -8.19
N GLU A 96 9.34 18.21 -8.35
CA GLU A 96 10.02 18.83 -9.50
C GLU A 96 9.82 18.03 -10.80
N ARG A 97 9.60 16.71 -10.69
CA ARG A 97 9.45 15.79 -11.83
C ARG A 97 8.00 15.59 -12.27
N LEU A 98 7.06 15.61 -11.33
CA LEU A 98 5.64 15.32 -11.54
C LEU A 98 4.78 16.58 -11.44
N GLY A 99 5.35 17.68 -10.98
CA GLY A 99 4.68 18.96 -10.93
C GLY A 99 4.04 19.28 -9.57
N PRO A 100 3.49 20.49 -9.45
CA PRO A 100 3.16 21.10 -8.16
C PRO A 100 1.97 20.46 -7.45
N SER A 101 1.07 19.79 -8.19
CA SER A 101 -0.10 19.07 -7.63
C SER A 101 0.27 17.73 -7.01
N PHE A 102 1.45 17.17 -7.32
CA PHE A 102 1.88 15.87 -6.80
C PHE A 102 1.84 15.83 -5.26
N LEU A 103 2.38 16.84 -4.59
CA LEU A 103 2.43 16.91 -3.13
C LEU A 103 1.03 16.96 -2.49
N GLU A 104 0.06 17.55 -3.17
CA GLU A 104 -1.31 17.61 -2.67
C GLU A 104 -1.96 16.23 -2.75
N HIS A 105 -1.82 15.54 -3.88
CA HIS A 105 -2.36 14.20 -4.07
C HIS A 105 -1.67 13.16 -3.19
N ASP A 106 -0.35 13.25 -3.04
CA ASP A 106 0.46 12.41 -2.17
C ASP A 106 -0.03 12.52 -0.71
N ARG A 107 -0.17 13.74 -0.19
CA ARG A 107 -0.72 13.97 1.15
C ARG A 107 -2.16 13.48 1.31
N ALA A 108 -2.99 13.66 0.29
CA ALA A 108 -4.37 13.18 0.33
C ALA A 108 -4.44 11.65 0.40
N LEU A 109 -3.59 10.96 -0.36
CA LEU A 109 -3.46 9.50 -0.32
C LEU A 109 -2.98 9.03 1.06
N HIS A 110 -1.84 9.53 1.54
CA HIS A 110 -1.28 9.10 2.82
C HIS A 110 -2.20 9.43 4.00
N GLY A 111 -2.82 10.61 3.99
CA GLY A 111 -3.76 11.04 5.02
C GLY A 111 -5.04 10.18 5.06
N SER A 112 -5.61 9.86 3.89
CA SER A 112 -6.80 8.99 3.83
C SER A 112 -6.47 7.54 4.21
N ALA A 113 -5.32 7.00 3.80
CA ALA A 113 -4.85 5.67 4.18
C ALA A 113 -4.60 5.54 5.70
N SER A 114 -3.97 6.56 6.31
CA SER A 114 -3.74 6.60 7.76
C SER A 114 -5.06 6.58 8.55
N ARG A 115 -6.01 7.45 8.19
CA ARG A 115 -7.34 7.48 8.82
C ARG A 115 -8.11 6.18 8.59
N LEU A 116 -7.95 5.57 7.41
CA LEU A 116 -8.55 4.27 7.10
C LEU A 116 -8.03 3.19 8.05
N GLY A 117 -6.71 3.11 8.27
CA GLY A 117 -6.11 2.21 9.25
C GLY A 117 -6.69 2.41 10.65
N GLU A 118 -6.87 3.65 11.10
CA GLU A 118 -7.51 3.96 12.38
C GLU A 118 -8.96 3.49 12.46
N ALA A 119 -9.76 3.73 11.42
CA ALA A 119 -11.15 3.29 11.36
C ALA A 119 -11.27 1.77 11.38
N LEU A 120 -10.40 1.06 10.64
CA LEU A 120 -10.33 -0.40 10.59
C LEU A 120 -9.97 -0.99 11.96
N ARG A 121 -8.92 -0.46 12.63
CA ARG A 121 -8.52 -0.87 13.99
C ARG A 121 -9.64 -0.66 15.02
N ALA A 122 -10.41 0.41 14.86
CA ALA A 122 -11.54 0.72 15.73
C ALA A 122 -12.85 -0.01 15.35
N GLY A 123 -12.86 -0.82 14.29
CA GLY A 123 -14.06 -1.52 13.82
C GLY A 123 -15.14 -0.60 13.23
N ARG A 124 -14.81 0.66 12.89
CA ARG A 124 -15.74 1.65 12.33
C ARG A 124 -15.92 1.43 10.83
N ARG A 125 -16.74 0.45 10.46
CA ARG A 125 -16.90 -0.01 9.06
C ARG A 125 -17.41 1.08 8.11
N ASP A 126 -18.38 1.89 8.54
CA ASP A 126 -18.92 2.97 7.72
C ASP A 126 -17.89 4.07 7.45
N ASP A 127 -17.11 4.44 8.48
CA ASP A 127 -15.98 5.37 8.36
C ASP A 127 -14.91 4.79 7.43
N ALA A 128 -14.53 3.52 7.64
CA ALA A 128 -13.55 2.84 6.79
C ALA A 128 -14.00 2.79 5.33
N ARG A 129 -15.30 2.67 5.07
CA ARG A 129 -15.86 2.74 3.72
C ARG A 129 -15.79 4.13 3.10
N ALA A 130 -16.07 5.18 3.88
CA ALA A 130 -15.93 6.54 3.38
C ALA A 130 -14.47 6.86 3.06
N LEU A 131 -13.55 6.44 3.93
CA LEU A 131 -12.12 6.67 3.80
C LEU A 131 -11.49 5.85 2.67
N SER A 132 -11.96 4.61 2.42
CA SER A 132 -11.48 3.83 1.27
C SER A 132 -11.89 4.47 -0.06
N ARG A 133 -13.09 5.04 -0.17
CA ARG A 133 -13.48 5.84 -1.34
C ARG A 133 -12.60 7.08 -1.53
N GLU A 134 -12.29 7.78 -0.43
CA GLU A 134 -11.41 8.94 -0.47
C GLU A 134 -10.00 8.57 -0.96
N MET A 135 -9.45 7.48 -0.43
CA MET A 135 -8.15 6.93 -0.86
C MET A 135 -8.13 6.58 -2.36
N VAL A 136 -9.16 5.88 -2.86
CA VAL A 136 -9.29 5.55 -4.29
C VAL A 136 -9.42 6.82 -5.14
N SER A 137 -10.16 7.82 -4.67
CA SER A 137 -10.29 9.11 -5.34
C SER A 137 -8.95 9.86 -5.43
N ALA A 138 -8.09 9.75 -4.43
CA ALA A 138 -6.74 10.33 -4.46
C ALA A 138 -5.87 9.65 -5.54
N CYS A 139 -5.91 8.31 -5.63
CA CYS A 139 -5.24 7.56 -6.71
C CYS A 139 -5.71 8.02 -8.09
N GLN A 140 -7.03 8.14 -8.28
CA GLN A 140 -7.62 8.59 -9.55
C GLN A 140 -7.26 10.04 -9.90
N SER A 141 -7.23 10.93 -8.91
CA SER A 141 -6.89 12.35 -9.12
C SER A 141 -5.44 12.51 -9.57
N CYS A 142 -4.52 11.77 -8.94
CA CYS A 142 -3.12 11.73 -9.36
C CYS A 142 -2.98 11.15 -10.77
N HIS A 143 -3.57 9.97 -11.02
CA HIS A 143 -3.43 9.30 -12.32
C HIS A 143 -4.13 10.04 -13.48
N GLY A 144 -5.16 10.85 -13.19
CA GLY A 144 -5.86 11.64 -14.21
C GLY A 144 -5.15 12.95 -14.60
N GLN A 145 -4.19 13.41 -13.79
CA GLN A 145 -3.45 14.66 -14.04
C GLN A 145 -2.00 14.41 -14.49
N GLU A 146 -1.47 13.22 -14.25
CA GLU A 146 -0.10 12.86 -14.58
C GLU A 146 -0.03 12.11 -15.93
N PRO A 147 0.57 12.68 -16.98
CA PRO A 147 0.82 11.96 -18.25
C PRO A 147 1.59 10.65 -18.02
N ALA A 148 2.41 10.62 -16.97
CA ALA A 148 3.19 9.46 -16.57
C ALA A 148 2.36 8.27 -16.05
N ALA A 149 1.08 8.51 -15.75
CA ALA A 149 0.11 7.52 -15.31
C ALA A 149 -0.93 7.18 -16.39
N GLU A 150 -0.76 7.72 -17.61
CA GLU A 150 -1.64 7.44 -18.74
C GLU A 150 -1.67 5.93 -19.05
N GLY A 151 -2.87 5.35 -19.10
CA GLY A 151 -3.08 3.93 -19.38
C GLY A 151 -3.22 3.01 -18.16
N VAL A 152 -3.09 3.52 -16.93
CA VAL A 152 -3.40 2.72 -15.73
C VAL A 152 -4.91 2.63 -15.51
N ASP A 153 -5.49 1.43 -15.65
CA ASP A 153 -6.91 1.19 -15.37
C ASP A 153 -7.16 1.01 -13.86
N LEU A 154 -7.62 2.08 -13.21
CA LEU A 154 -8.00 2.08 -11.80
C LEU A 154 -9.46 1.65 -11.55
N ARG A 155 -10.23 1.27 -12.59
CA ARG A 155 -11.64 0.87 -12.42
C ARG A 155 -11.80 -0.30 -11.47
N VAL A 156 -10.80 -1.18 -11.44
CA VAL A 156 -10.73 -2.30 -10.50
C VAL A 156 -10.83 -1.80 -9.06
N LEU A 157 -10.26 -0.64 -8.71
CA LEU A 157 -10.28 -0.09 -7.35
C LEU A 157 -11.67 0.47 -6.95
N THR A 158 -12.43 0.98 -7.91
CA THR A 158 -13.75 1.60 -7.68
C THR A 158 -14.82 0.60 -7.28
N SER A 159 -14.84 -0.60 -7.87
CA SER A 159 -15.86 -1.62 -7.54
C SER A 159 -15.76 -2.11 -6.10
N PHE A 160 -14.58 -2.00 -5.47
CA PHE A 160 -14.35 -2.50 -4.12
C PHE A 160 -14.83 -1.56 -3.02
N ALA A 161 -14.83 -0.25 -3.24
CA ALA A 161 -15.33 0.70 -2.24
C ALA A 161 -16.84 0.52 -1.95
N ASP A 162 -17.53 -0.21 -2.84
CA ASP A 162 -18.91 -0.63 -2.68
C ASP A 162 -19.08 -1.97 -1.96
N THR A 163 -18.04 -2.82 -1.87
CA THR A 163 -18.08 -4.12 -1.19
C THR A 163 -18.25 -4.00 0.32
N LEU A 164 -17.77 -2.90 0.93
CA LEU A 164 -17.97 -2.58 2.34
C LEU A 164 -19.43 -2.25 2.71
N ALA A 165 -20.35 -2.15 1.74
CA ALA A 165 -21.77 -1.87 1.96
C ALA A 165 -22.58 -3.08 2.44
N ALA A 166 -22.09 -4.29 2.17
CA ALA A 166 -22.85 -5.49 2.47
C ALA A 166 -22.80 -5.75 3.99
N PRO A 167 -23.93 -5.88 4.68
CA PRO A 167 -23.92 -6.45 6.02
C PRO A 167 -23.25 -7.83 5.92
N ALA A 168 -22.46 -8.18 6.94
CA ALA A 168 -21.94 -9.54 7.07
C ALA A 168 -23.13 -10.47 7.33
N GLU A 169 -23.82 -10.89 6.27
CA GLU A 169 -24.87 -11.89 6.36
C GLU A 169 -24.19 -13.22 6.66
N GLY A 170 -24.28 -13.66 7.93
CA GLY A 170 -24.01 -15.04 8.32
C GLY A 170 -22.58 -15.37 8.76
N ALA A 171 -21.99 -14.59 9.67
CA ALA A 171 -21.00 -15.17 10.58
C ALA A 171 -21.74 -16.06 11.61
N PRO A 172 -21.53 -17.38 11.64
CA PRO A 172 -22.16 -18.28 12.63
C PRO A 172 -21.64 -18.05 14.05
#